data_AF-A0A851BWH4-F1
#
_entry.id   AF-A0A851BWH4-F1
#
_cell.length_a   1.000
_cell.length_b   1.000
_cell.length_c   1.000
_cell.angle_alpha   90.00
_cell.angle_beta   90.00
_cell.angle_gamma   90.00
#
_symmetry.space_group_name_H-M   'P 1'
#
loop_
_entity.id
_entity.type
_entity.pdbx_description
1 polymer ?
#
loop_
_entity_poly.entity_id
_entity_poly.type
_entity_poly.pdbx_seq_one_letter_code
_entity_poly.pdbx_strand_id
1 'polypeptide(L)' 'PTASGAALPSLNRLLCSVMDLYPAQVQLRWFLGQQELSGHVVATDIVPNGDWTYQLLTLLE' A
#
# COMPACT_ATOMS: atom_id res chain seq x y z
N PRO A 1 4.65 27.72 -25.20
CA PRO A 1 5.92 27.87 -24.44
C PRO A 1 5.65 28.11 -22.94
N THR A 2 5.84 27.06 -22.13
CA THR A 2 6.27 26.99 -20.69
C THR A 2 5.72 28.01 -19.67
N ALA A 3 5.22 27.66 -18.48
CA ALA A 3 5.39 26.51 -17.59
C ALA A 3 4.14 26.34 -16.69
N SER A 4 3.55 25.14 -16.59
CA SER A 4 3.72 24.16 -15.50
C SER A 4 3.24 24.61 -14.12
N GLY A 5 1.93 24.52 -13.90
CA GLY A 5 1.35 24.29 -12.57
C GLY A 5 0.38 23.13 -12.69
N ALA A 6 0.89 21.90 -12.59
CA ALA A 6 0.09 20.70 -12.72
C ALA A 6 -1.05 20.73 -11.68
N ALA A 7 -2.29 20.69 -12.14
CA ALA A 7 -3.41 20.35 -11.30
C ALA A 7 -3.12 18.98 -10.67
N LEU A 8 -2.97 18.91 -9.34
CA LEU A 8 -2.85 17.64 -8.61
C LEU A 8 -4.22 16.94 -8.66
N PRO A 9 -4.40 15.83 -9.39
CA PRO A 9 -5.66 15.11 -9.39
C PRO A 9 -5.69 14.13 -8.20
N SER A 10 -6.73 14.24 -7.36
CA SER A 10 -7.28 13.27 -6.38
C SER A 10 -6.41 12.71 -5.24
N LEU A 11 -6.72 13.12 -4.00
CA LEU A 11 -6.20 12.63 -2.71
C LEU A 11 -6.98 11.40 -2.19
N ASN A 12 -7.20 10.36 -3.01
CA ASN A 12 -7.95 9.15 -2.60
C ASN A 12 -7.06 7.93 -2.29
N ARG A 13 -5.79 8.16 -1.95
CA ARG A 13 -4.82 7.06 -1.84
C ARG A 13 -4.48 6.74 -0.39
N LEU A 14 -4.67 5.49 0.01
CA LEU A 14 -4.31 5.01 1.35
C LEU A 14 -3.10 4.10 1.25
N LEU A 15 -2.03 4.46 1.96
CA LEU A 15 -0.86 3.62 2.15
C LEU A 15 -0.96 2.96 3.53
N CYS A 16 -0.91 1.63 3.56
CA CYS A 16 -0.73 0.87 4.79
C CYS A 16 0.67 0.27 4.81
N SER A 17 1.35 0.44 5.94
CA SER A 17 2.71 -0.02 6.18
C SER A 17 2.73 -0.87 7.44
N VAL A 18 3.20 -2.11 7.33
CA VAL A 18 3.32 -3.07 8.44
C VAL A 18 4.78 -3.45 8.58
N MET A 19 5.38 -3.14 9.73
CA MET A 19 6.80 -3.35 10.03
C MET A 19 7.01 -4.55 10.96
N ASP A 20 8.26 -4.99 11.08
CA ASP A 20 8.70 -6.02 12.03
C ASP A 20 7.92 -7.35 11.94
N LEU A 21 7.49 -7.72 10.72
CA LEU A 21 6.76 -8.96 10.46
C LEU A 21 7.68 -10.17 10.51
N TYR A 22 7.28 -11.20 11.26
CA TYR A 22 7.86 -12.53 11.22
C TYR A 22 6.81 -13.59 11.58
N PRO A 23 6.64 -14.67 10.80
CA PRO A 23 7.32 -14.99 9.53
C PRO A 23 6.79 -14.16 8.34
N ALA A 24 7.40 -14.30 7.15
CA ALA A 24 7.08 -13.52 5.95
C ALA A 24 5.66 -13.75 5.38
N GLN A 25 5.02 -14.86 5.73
CA GLN A 25 3.74 -15.26 5.13
C GLN A 25 2.60 -14.50 5.80
N VAL A 26 2.15 -13.42 5.16
CA VAL A 26 1.07 -12.56 5.62
C VAL A 26 0.15 -12.17 4.46
N GLN A 27 -1.12 -11.91 4.75
CA GLN A 27 -2.10 -11.42 3.79
C GLN A 27 -2.79 -10.17 4.34
N LEU A 28 -2.71 -9.07 3.60
CA LEU A 28 -3.43 -7.83 3.92
C LEU A 28 -4.63 -7.67 2.99
N ARG A 29 -5.77 -7.29 3.56
CA ARG A 29 -7.02 -7.05 2.84
C ARG A 29 -7.62 -5.72 3.25
N TRP A 30 -8.07 -4.96 2.27
CA TRP A 30 -8.74 -3.67 2.47
C TRP A 30 -10.24 -3.88 2.54
N PHE A 31 -10.91 -3.18 3.46
CA PHE A 31 -12.36 -3.22 3.60
C PHE A 31 -12.93 -1.81 3.68
N LEU A 32 -14.04 -1.58 2.99
CA LEU A 32 -14.92 -0.44 3.22
C LEU A 32 -16.23 -0.95 3.84
N GLY A 33 -16.37 -0.79 5.15
CA GLY A 33 -17.42 -1.47 5.90
C GLY A 33 -17.19 -2.98 5.90
N GLN A 34 -18.08 -3.75 5.28
CA GLN A 34 -17.97 -5.21 5.16
C GLN A 34 -17.51 -5.70 3.76
N GLN A 35 -17.31 -4.79 2.80
CA GLN A 35 -16.92 -5.14 1.45
C GLN A 35 -15.39 -5.11 1.30
N GLU A 36 -14.81 -6.22 0.82
CA GLU A 36 -13.39 -6.30 0.48
C GLU A 36 -13.09 -5.52 -0.81
N LEU A 37 -12.06 -4.68 -0.78
CA LEU A 37 -11.65 -3.78 -1.88
C LEU A 37 -10.45 -4.33 -2.66
N SER A 38 -10.54 -5.55 -3.19
CA SER A 38 -9.43 -6.19 -3.91
C SER A 38 -9.08 -5.51 -5.25
N GLY A 39 -10.05 -4.93 -5.95
CA GLY A 39 -9.84 -4.26 -7.25
C GLY A 39 -9.22 -2.86 -7.18
N HIS A 40 -9.10 -2.30 -5.97
CA HIS A 40 -8.56 -0.97 -5.71
C HIS A 40 -7.12 -1.01 -5.17
N VAL A 41 -6.59 -2.22 -4.95
CA VAL A 41 -5.22 -2.41 -4.50
C VAL A 41 -4.29 -2.23 -5.68
N VAL A 42 -3.45 -1.21 -5.60
CA VAL A 42 -2.50 -0.84 -6.66
C VAL A 42 -1.17 -1.57 -6.51
N ALA A 43 -0.72 -1.78 -5.27
CA ALA A 43 0.53 -2.47 -4.99
C ALA A 43 0.46 -3.22 -3.66
N THR A 44 1.16 -4.35 -3.59
CA THR A 44 1.44 -5.08 -2.35
C THR A 44 2.85 -5.63 -2.45
N ASP A 45 3.75 -5.10 -1.62
CA ASP A 45 5.16 -5.45 -1.63
C ASP A 45 5.57 -5.99 -0.26
N ILE A 46 6.29 -7.11 -0.26
CA ILE A 46 6.95 -7.66 0.93
C ILE A 46 8.46 -7.48 0.77
N VAL A 47 9.05 -6.71 1.66
CA VAL A 47 10.47 -6.32 1.61
C VAL A 47 11.19 -6.90 2.81
N PRO A 48 12.27 -7.69 2.64
CA PRO A 48 13.07 -8.18 3.76
C PRO A 48 13.95 -7.08 4.37
N ASN A 49 14.05 -7.03 5.70
CA ASN A 49 14.82 -6.01 6.43
C ASN A 49 16.30 -6.34 6.62
N GLY A 50 16.68 -7.61 6.43
CA GLY A 50 18.05 -8.08 6.67
C GLY A 50 18.33 -8.52 8.11
N ASP A 51 17.39 -8.32 9.03
CA ASP A 51 17.43 -8.77 10.43
C ASP A 51 16.41 -9.91 10.71
N TRP A 52 16.08 -10.66 9.66
CA TRP A 52 15.07 -11.73 9.59
C TRP A 52 13.61 -11.27 9.65
N THR A 53 13.34 -9.98 9.85
CA THR A 53 11.99 -9.43 9.76
C THR A 53 11.66 -8.94 8.35
N TYR A 54 10.38 -8.68 8.11
CA TYR A 54 9.85 -8.23 6.83
C TYR A 54 9.01 -6.96 7.02
N GLN A 55 8.89 -6.18 5.95
CA GLN A 55 7.97 -5.07 5.81
C GLN A 55 6.94 -5.41 4.76
N LEU A 56 5.69 -5.02 5.00
CA LEU A 56 4.63 -5.08 4.00
C LEU A 56 4.10 -3.68 3.74
N LEU A 57 4.11 -3.26 2.48
CA LEU A 57 3.51 -2.02 2.02
C LEU A 57 2.36 -2.34 1.07
N THR A 58 1.23 -1.67 1.23
CA THR A 58 0.09 -1.78 0.31
C THR A 58 -0.55 -0.43 0.06
N LEU A 59 -0.90 -0.20 -1.20
CA LEU A 59 -1.51 1.04 -1.67
C LEU A 59 -2.93 0.76 -2.18
N LEU A 60 -3.90 1.53 -1.72
CA LEU A 60 -5.29 1.55 -2.19
C LEU A 60 -5.58 2.88 -2.91
N GLU A 61 -6.30 2.85 -4.03
CA GLU A 61 -6.78 4.04 -4.79
C GLU A 61 -8.30 4.10 -4.99
#